data_AF-C7MMQ3-F1
#
_entry.id   AF-C7MMQ3-F1
#
_cell.length_a   1.000
_cell.length_b   1.000
_cell.length_c   1.000
_cell.angle_alpha   90.00
_cell.angle_beta   90.00
_cell.angle_gamma   90.00
#
_symmetry.space_group_name_H-M   'P 1'
#
loop_
_entity.id
_entity.type
_entity.pdbx_description
1 polymer ?
#
loop_
_entity_poly.entity_id
_entity_poly.type
_entity_poly.pdbx_seq_one_letter_code
_entity_poly.pdbx_strand_id
1 'polypeptide(L)'
;MRSAATPQATAGAVGLGVDLVNIERMQKVIGRSPTFTTRVFTVDERAYCDSTAQPHVHYATRFAAKEAVLKALGTGIAQGIAPADVEVVRLSTGAPKVRLHRRAAELAKHKGVRDIPLSLSYTHLDAVACAMVITDDSQRAQAERVDPMEELMRQFKEARTWLDDIPAPISNQTEALAQ
;
A
#
# COMPACT_ATOMS: atom_id res chain seq x y z
N MET A 1 10.51 -9.21 34.53
CA MET A 1 10.26 -9.78 33.18
C MET A 1 9.63 -8.69 32.32
N ARG A 2 10.39 -8.11 31.37
CA ARG A 2 9.86 -7.09 30.47
C ARG A 2 9.10 -7.80 29.36
N SER A 3 7.79 -7.53 29.29
CA SER A 3 6.95 -7.97 28.16
C SER A 3 7.51 -7.34 26.89
N ALA A 4 8.01 -8.16 25.97
CA ALA A 4 8.40 -7.70 24.65
C ALA A 4 7.14 -7.24 23.95
N ALA A 5 7.02 -5.92 23.71
CA ALA A 5 5.95 -5.37 22.90
C ALA A 5 5.98 -6.09 21.55
N THR A 6 4.95 -6.89 21.29
CA THR A 6 4.69 -7.47 19.98
C THR A 6 4.58 -6.30 19.01
N PRO A 7 5.30 -6.27 17.88
CA PRO A 7 5.18 -5.18 16.93
C PRO A 7 3.71 -5.09 16.53
N GLN A 8 3.07 -3.99 16.93
CA GLN A 8 1.70 -3.69 16.57
C GLN A 8 1.68 -3.57 15.05
N ALA A 9 0.99 -4.49 14.37
CA ALA A 9 0.77 -4.39 12.93
C ALA A 9 0.31 -2.97 12.63
N THR A 10 1.06 -2.26 11.79
CA THR A 10 0.96 -0.80 11.57
C THR A 10 -0.49 -0.36 11.48
N ALA A 11 -1.04 0.18 12.56
CA ALA A 11 -2.32 0.84 12.55
C ALA A 11 -2.15 2.09 11.65
N GLY A 12 -2.75 2.05 10.46
CA GLY A 12 -2.50 3.00 9.34
C GLY A 12 -1.93 2.35 8.06
N ALA A 13 -1.91 1.02 7.98
CA ALA A 13 -1.21 0.21 6.97
C ALA A 13 -1.53 0.57 5.51
N VAL A 14 -0.53 1.11 4.82
CA VAL A 14 -0.42 1.03 3.35
C VAL A 14 -0.54 -0.44 2.94
N GLY A 15 -1.49 -0.75 2.06
CA GLY A 15 -1.60 -2.09 1.48
C GLY A 15 -0.61 -2.26 0.33
N LEU A 16 0.10 -3.39 0.28
CA LEU A 16 1.03 -3.70 -0.82
C LEU A 16 0.63 -5.03 -1.45
N GLY A 17 0.67 -5.09 -2.77
CA GLY A 17 0.49 -6.32 -3.52
C GLY A 17 1.50 -6.43 -4.65
N VAL A 18 2.06 -7.62 -4.80
CA VAL A 18 2.95 -7.98 -5.90
C VAL A 18 2.43 -9.28 -6.50
N ASP A 19 2.42 -9.36 -7.82
CA ASP A 19 2.06 -10.58 -8.54
C ASP A 19 2.91 -10.80 -9.79
N LEU A 20 3.15 -12.07 -10.10
CA LEU A 20 3.92 -12.53 -11.24
C LEU A 20 3.10 -13.54 -12.03
N VAL A 21 3.00 -13.31 -13.35
CA VAL A 21 2.26 -14.17 -14.26
C VAL A 21 3.17 -14.63 -15.38
N ASN A 22 3.25 -15.96 -15.54
CA ASN A 22 3.95 -16.54 -16.66
C ASN A 22 3.18 -16.34 -17.97
N ILE A 23 3.86 -15.78 -18.98
CA ILE A 23 3.30 -15.36 -20.26
C ILE A 23 2.87 -16.55 -21.11
N GLU A 24 3.68 -17.61 -21.14
CA GLU A 24 3.37 -18.83 -21.90
C GLU A 24 2.12 -19.52 -21.34
N ARG A 25 1.97 -19.56 -20.01
CA ARG A 25 0.77 -20.07 -19.35
C ARG A 25 -0.46 -19.23 -19.69
N MET A 26 -0.35 -17.90 -19.69
CA MET A 26 -1.45 -17.03 -20.10
C MET A 26 -1.88 -17.31 -21.54
N GLN A 27 -0.93 -17.43 -22.47
CA GLN A 27 -1.21 -17.77 -23.86
C GLN A 27 -1.95 -19.11 -23.98
N LYS A 28 -1.49 -20.15 -23.27
CA LYS A 28 -2.13 -21.47 -23.23
C LYS A 28 -3.56 -21.39 -22.68
N VAL A 29 -3.79 -20.61 -21.62
CA VAL A 29 -5.13 -20.44 -21.02
C VAL A 29 -6.08 -19.75 -21.99
N ILE A 30 -5.66 -18.65 -22.62
CA ILE A 30 -6.46 -17.92 -23.60
C ILE A 30 -6.81 -18.81 -24.79
N GLY A 31 -5.83 -19.57 -25.30
CA GLY A 31 -6.06 -20.50 -26.43
C GLY A 31 -7.00 -21.67 -26.11
N ARG A 32 -7.01 -22.13 -24.85
CA ARG A 32 -7.87 -23.25 -24.41
C ARG A 32 -9.26 -22.83 -23.97
N SER A 33 -9.43 -21.61 -23.49
CA SER A 33 -10.70 -21.12 -22.93
C SER A 33 -11.09 -19.77 -23.56
N PRO A 34 -11.89 -19.78 -24.64
CA PRO A 34 -12.32 -18.55 -25.30
C PRO A 34 -13.09 -17.58 -24.40
N THR A 35 -13.76 -18.10 -23.36
CA THR A 35 -14.52 -17.30 -22.39
C THR A 35 -13.66 -16.75 -21.25
N PHE A 36 -12.39 -17.16 -21.14
CA PHE A 36 -11.53 -16.70 -20.05
C PHE A 36 -11.36 -15.19 -20.10
N THR A 37 -11.06 -14.63 -21.28
CA THR A 37 -10.79 -13.21 -21.41
C THR A 37 -12.02 -12.36 -21.10
N THR A 38 -13.21 -12.82 -21.49
CA THR A 38 -14.47 -12.10 -21.24
C THR A 38 -14.90 -12.11 -19.78
N ARG A 39 -14.49 -13.14 -19.01
CA ARG A 39 -14.76 -13.23 -17.57
C ARG A 39 -13.79 -12.42 -16.71
N VAL A 40 -12.56 -12.25 -17.18
CA VAL A 40 -11.45 -11.71 -16.38
C VAL A 40 -11.14 -10.25 -16.70
N PHE A 41 -11.27 -9.86 -17.97
CA PHE A 41 -10.93 -8.53 -18.45
C PHE A 41 -12.19 -7.78 -18.88
N THR A 42 -12.19 -6.46 -18.71
CA THR A 42 -13.24 -5.57 -19.23
C THR A 42 -13.19 -5.52 -20.76
N VAL A 43 -14.22 -4.91 -21.37
CA VAL A 43 -14.25 -4.70 -22.83
C VAL A 43 -13.05 -3.86 -23.29
N ASP A 44 -12.76 -2.78 -22.59
CA ASP A 44 -11.69 -1.83 -22.95
C ASP A 44 -10.29 -2.46 -22.78
N GLU A 45 -10.10 -3.28 -21.74
CA GLU A 45 -8.85 -4.04 -21.57
C GLU A 45 -8.62 -5.03 -22.70
N ARG A 46 -9.66 -5.75 -23.13
CA ARG A 46 -9.57 -6.68 -24.26
C ARG A 46 -9.26 -5.94 -25.55
N ALA A 47 -10.00 -4.86 -25.83
CA ALA A 47 -9.78 -4.04 -27.02
C ALA A 47 -8.33 -3.54 -27.10
N TYR A 48 -7.77 -3.07 -25.98
CA TYR A 48 -6.35 -2.71 -25.92
C TYR A 48 -5.44 -3.92 -26.19
N CYS A 49 -5.65 -5.05 -25.50
CA CYS A 49 -4.73 -6.19 -25.61
C CYS A 49 -4.72 -6.73 -27.04
N ASP A 50 -5.90 -6.86 -27.64
CA ASP A 50 -6.09 -7.40 -28.97
C ASP A 50 -5.54 -6.46 -30.06
N SER A 51 -5.40 -5.16 -29.79
CA SER A 51 -4.78 -4.20 -30.72
C SER A 51 -3.25 -4.23 -30.70
N THR A 52 -2.62 -5.02 -29.83
CA THR A 52 -1.16 -5.08 -29.71
C THR A 52 -0.56 -6.21 -30.54
N ALA A 53 0.73 -6.10 -30.89
CA ALA A 53 1.44 -7.15 -31.64
C ALA A 53 1.54 -8.49 -30.87
N GLN A 54 1.52 -8.45 -29.53
CA GLN A 54 1.60 -9.64 -28.67
C GLN A 54 0.50 -9.59 -27.58
N PRO A 55 -0.77 -9.90 -27.93
CA PRO A 55 -1.90 -9.76 -27.00
C PRO A 55 -1.73 -10.52 -25.69
N HIS A 56 -1.19 -11.74 -25.75
CA HIS A 56 -0.99 -12.62 -24.59
C HIS A 56 -0.05 -12.02 -23.53
N VAL A 57 0.99 -11.26 -23.94
CA VAL A 57 1.88 -10.52 -23.02
C VAL A 57 1.07 -9.47 -22.27
N HIS A 58 0.27 -8.68 -23.00
CA HIS A 58 -0.53 -7.60 -22.42
C HIS A 58 -1.70 -8.10 -21.56
N TYR A 59 -2.25 -9.27 -21.87
CA TYR A 59 -3.20 -9.96 -20.99
C TYR A 59 -2.52 -10.46 -19.71
N ALA A 60 -1.32 -11.03 -19.81
CA ALA A 60 -0.55 -11.48 -18.64
C ALA A 60 -0.23 -10.30 -17.70
N THR A 61 0.24 -9.17 -18.25
CA THR A 61 0.52 -7.96 -17.46
C THR A 61 -0.71 -7.43 -16.73
N ARG A 62 -1.88 -7.43 -17.39
CA ARG A 62 -3.13 -7.00 -16.75
C ARG A 62 -3.64 -7.97 -15.72
N PHE A 63 -3.45 -9.27 -15.93
CA PHE A 63 -3.78 -10.28 -14.94
C PHE A 63 -2.95 -10.10 -13.68
N ALA A 64 -1.63 -9.93 -13.83
CA ALA A 64 -0.72 -9.65 -12.71
C ALA A 64 -1.15 -8.38 -11.98
N ALA A 65 -1.53 -7.32 -12.71
CA ALA A 65 -2.01 -6.08 -12.12
C ALA A 65 -3.29 -6.27 -11.29
N LYS A 66 -4.27 -7.02 -11.81
CA LYS A 66 -5.51 -7.33 -11.10
C LYS A 66 -5.22 -8.05 -9.79
N GLU A 67 -4.39 -9.09 -9.82
CA GLU A 67 -3.98 -9.85 -8.63
C GLU A 67 -3.21 -8.98 -7.63
N ALA A 68 -2.26 -8.18 -8.10
CA ALA A 68 -1.50 -7.26 -7.26
C ALA A 68 -2.43 -6.26 -6.54
N VAL A 69 -3.39 -5.66 -7.26
CA VAL A 69 -4.36 -4.73 -6.67
C VAL A 69 -5.25 -5.43 -5.64
N LEU A 70 -5.75 -6.62 -5.94
CA LEU A 70 -6.58 -7.37 -5.00
C LEU A 70 -5.80 -7.67 -3.72
N LYS A 71 -4.56 -8.16 -3.84
CA LYS A 71 -3.66 -8.39 -2.70
C LYS A 71 -3.44 -7.12 -1.88
N ALA A 72 -3.18 -5.98 -2.54
CA ALA A 72 -3.00 -4.69 -1.87
C ALA A 72 -4.25 -4.24 -1.11
N LEU A 73 -5.45 -4.53 -1.63
CA LEU A 73 -6.72 -4.27 -0.95
C LEU A 73 -6.96 -5.23 0.24
N GLY A 74 -6.10 -6.24 0.45
CA GLY A 74 -6.22 -7.25 1.49
C GLY A 74 -7.23 -8.35 1.14
N THR A 75 -7.51 -8.55 -0.14
CA THR A 75 -8.45 -9.56 -0.65
C THR A 75 -7.78 -10.44 -1.70
N GLY A 76 -8.01 -11.76 -1.66
CA GLY A 76 -7.71 -12.60 -2.83
C GLY A 76 -8.84 -12.55 -3.85
N ILE A 77 -8.62 -13.01 -5.09
CA ILE A 77 -9.70 -13.28 -6.07
C ILE A 77 -10.82 -14.14 -5.44
N ALA A 78 -10.49 -14.99 -4.46
CA ALA A 78 -11.43 -15.89 -3.79
C ALA A 78 -12.43 -15.21 -2.84
N GLN A 79 -12.31 -13.92 -2.53
CA GLN A 79 -13.18 -13.25 -1.54
C GLN A 79 -14.39 -12.52 -2.15
N GLY A 80 -14.90 -13.03 -3.29
CA GLY A 80 -16.14 -12.53 -3.90
C GLY A 80 -15.98 -11.26 -4.74
N ILE A 81 -14.75 -10.85 -5.07
CA ILE A 81 -14.48 -9.79 -6.04
C ILE A 81 -14.17 -10.43 -7.39
N ALA A 82 -14.92 -10.05 -8.43
CA ALA A 82 -14.64 -10.54 -9.77
C ALA A 82 -13.34 -9.90 -10.29
N PRO A 83 -12.46 -10.61 -11.01
CA PRO A 83 -11.25 -10.00 -11.57
C PRO A 83 -11.54 -8.81 -12.50
N ALA A 84 -12.70 -8.81 -13.16
CA ALA A 84 -13.16 -7.71 -13.98
C ALA A 84 -13.58 -6.45 -13.18
N ASP A 85 -13.66 -6.55 -11.84
CA ASP A 85 -13.89 -5.38 -10.97
C ASP A 85 -12.66 -4.51 -10.79
N VAL A 86 -11.49 -5.03 -11.16
CA VAL A 86 -10.25 -4.27 -11.23
C VAL A 86 -9.91 -4.05 -12.69
N GLU A 87 -9.97 -2.83 -13.18
CA GLU A 87 -9.63 -2.48 -14.56
C GLU A 87 -8.31 -1.72 -14.60
N VAL A 88 -7.42 -2.10 -15.51
CA VAL A 88 -6.19 -1.35 -15.80
C VAL A 88 -6.38 -0.51 -17.06
N VAL A 89 -6.46 0.80 -16.87
CA VAL A 89 -6.54 1.79 -17.96
C VAL A 89 -5.18 2.44 -18.20
N ARG A 90 -4.97 3.00 -19.39
CA ARG A 90 -3.80 3.84 -19.68
C ARG A 90 -4.21 5.30 -19.75
N LEU A 91 -3.48 6.16 -19.05
CA LEU A 91 -3.60 7.60 -19.18
C LEU A 91 -3.02 8.07 -20.51
N SER A 92 -3.33 9.30 -20.91
CA SER A 92 -2.73 9.95 -22.09
C SER A 92 -1.20 10.06 -22.00
N THR A 93 -0.65 10.09 -20.80
CA THR A 93 0.79 10.05 -20.52
C THR A 93 1.42 8.66 -20.75
N GLY A 94 0.59 7.64 -21.02
CA GLY A 94 1.01 6.25 -21.16
C GLY A 94 1.09 5.48 -19.84
N ALA A 95 1.00 6.16 -18.68
CA ALA A 95 1.06 5.54 -17.36
C ALA A 95 -0.18 4.68 -17.09
N PRO A 96 -0.02 3.48 -16.46
CA PRO A 96 -1.15 2.66 -16.06
C PRO A 96 -1.87 3.27 -14.86
N LYS A 97 -3.21 3.15 -14.83
CA LYS A 97 -4.05 3.56 -13.71
C LYS A 97 -5.08 2.48 -13.42
N VAL A 98 -5.38 2.31 -12.13
CA VAL A 98 -6.41 1.38 -11.67
C VAL A 98 -7.76 2.10 -11.66
N ARG A 99 -8.78 1.46 -12.22
CA ARG A 99 -10.19 1.82 -12.03
C ARG A 99 -10.90 0.64 -11.38
N LEU A 100 -11.53 0.89 -10.24
CA LEU A 100 -12.29 -0.12 -9.51
C LEU A 100 -13.78 -0.01 -9.81
N HIS A 101 -14.44 -1.15 -9.89
CA HIS A 101 -15.86 -1.29 -10.19
C HIS A 101 -16.55 -2.14 -9.11
N ARG A 102 -17.89 -2.06 -9.05
CA ARG A 102 -18.77 -2.94 -8.25
C ARG A 102 -18.19 -3.20 -6.85
N ARG A 103 -17.97 -4.47 -6.50
CA ARG A 103 -17.56 -4.89 -5.15
C ARG A 103 -16.17 -4.38 -4.78
N ALA A 104 -15.24 -4.31 -5.74
CA ALA A 104 -13.91 -3.75 -5.49
C ALA A 104 -13.98 -2.26 -5.13
N ALA A 105 -14.83 -1.49 -5.82
CA ALA A 105 -15.04 -0.07 -5.54
C ALA A 105 -15.68 0.15 -4.15
N GLU A 106 -16.67 -0.65 -3.78
CA GLU A 106 -17.28 -0.62 -2.44
C GLU A 106 -16.25 -0.88 -1.34
N LEU A 107 -15.43 -1.92 -1.52
CA LEU A 107 -14.39 -2.27 -0.56
C LEU A 107 -13.35 -1.16 -0.42
N ALA A 108 -12.87 -0.61 -1.54
CA ALA A 108 -11.92 0.48 -1.55
C ALA A 108 -12.48 1.71 -0.83
N LYS A 109 -13.75 2.05 -1.07
CA LYS A 109 -14.44 3.14 -0.37
C LYS A 109 -14.53 2.87 1.14
N HIS A 110 -14.92 1.67 1.56
CA HIS A 110 -14.99 1.28 2.97
C HIS A 110 -13.61 1.35 3.66
N LYS A 111 -12.54 1.02 2.95
CA LYS A 111 -11.15 1.10 3.44
C LYS A 111 -10.55 2.51 3.35
N GLY A 112 -11.30 3.52 2.91
CA GLY A 112 -10.80 4.89 2.75
C GLY A 112 -9.66 5.00 1.72
N VAL A 113 -9.67 4.16 0.69
CA VAL A 113 -8.66 4.16 -0.37
C VAL A 113 -8.82 5.42 -1.23
N ARG A 114 -7.72 6.14 -1.40
CA ARG A 114 -7.62 7.38 -2.17
C ARG A 114 -6.97 7.18 -3.52
N ASP A 115 -5.90 6.40 -3.55
CA ASP A 115 -5.19 6.09 -4.77
C ASP A 115 -4.57 4.70 -4.73
N ILE A 116 -4.35 4.15 -5.91
CA ILE A 116 -3.70 2.86 -6.09
C ILE A 116 -2.57 3.00 -7.13
N PRO A 117 -1.39 3.48 -6.72
CA PRO A 117 -0.22 3.48 -7.59
C PRO A 117 0.07 2.08 -8.09
N LEU A 118 0.25 1.97 -9.41
CA LEU A 118 0.47 0.71 -10.10
C LEU A 118 1.71 0.83 -10.98
N SER A 119 2.62 -0.14 -10.84
CA SER A 119 3.78 -0.30 -11.72
C SER A 119 3.74 -1.66 -12.39
N LEU A 120 4.07 -1.69 -13.68
CA LEU A 120 4.00 -2.86 -14.53
C LEU A 120 5.36 -3.05 -15.22
N SER A 121 5.82 -4.29 -15.28
CA SER A 121 6.98 -4.67 -16.09
C SER A 121 6.76 -6.07 -16.64
N TYR A 122 7.47 -6.43 -17.71
CA TYR A 122 7.42 -7.77 -18.25
C TYR A 122 8.70 -8.08 -19.01
N THR A 123 9.01 -9.37 -19.09
CA THR A 123 10.03 -9.95 -19.96
C THR A 123 9.34 -10.79 -21.04
N HIS A 124 10.09 -11.64 -21.73
CA HIS A 124 9.52 -12.64 -22.63
C HIS A 124 8.91 -13.84 -21.88
N LEU A 125 9.26 -14.04 -20.60
CA LEU A 125 8.78 -15.18 -19.80
C LEU A 125 7.67 -14.80 -18.84
N ASP A 126 7.81 -13.66 -18.17
CA ASP A 126 6.95 -13.30 -17.04
C ASP A 126 6.55 -11.83 -17.08
N ALA A 127 5.32 -11.56 -16.66
CA ALA A 127 4.82 -10.23 -16.37
C ALA A 127 4.74 -10.04 -14.85
N VAL A 128 5.17 -8.88 -14.37
CA VAL A 128 5.13 -8.49 -12.96
C VAL A 128 4.30 -7.22 -12.78
N ALA A 129 3.54 -7.16 -11.69
CA ALA A 129 2.86 -5.96 -11.26
C ALA A 129 3.06 -5.71 -9.77
N CYS A 130 3.26 -4.44 -9.44
CA CYS A 130 3.32 -3.95 -8.06
C CYS A 130 2.23 -2.90 -7.87
N ALA A 131 1.35 -3.12 -6.89
CA ALA A 131 0.28 -2.21 -6.53
C ALA A 131 0.42 -1.78 -5.07
N MET A 132 0.20 -0.50 -4.80
CA MET A 132 0.14 0.07 -3.46
C MET A 132 -1.23 0.67 -3.22
N VAL A 133 -1.75 0.58 -2.01
CA VAL A 133 -3.01 1.22 -1.59
C VAL A 133 -2.68 2.38 -0.66
N ILE A 134 -3.00 3.59 -1.10
CA ILE A 134 -2.91 4.80 -0.29
C ILE A 134 -4.29 5.07 0.28
N THR A 135 -4.39 5.10 1.62
CA THR A 135 -5.62 5.41 2.35
C THR A 135 -5.56 6.81 2.98
N ASP A 136 -6.71 7.34 3.37
CA ASP A 136 -6.79 8.58 4.16
C ASP A 136 -5.96 8.49 5.47
N ASP A 137 -5.94 7.32 6.12
CA ASP A 137 -5.13 7.07 7.32
C ASP A 137 -3.63 7.12 7.01
N SER A 138 -3.19 6.53 5.90
CA SER A 138 -1.77 6.53 5.52
C SER A 138 -1.23 7.95 5.24
N GLN A 139 -2.08 8.83 4.70
CA GLN A 139 -1.76 10.24 4.46
C GLN A 139 -1.67 11.03 5.77
N ARG A 140 -2.63 10.83 6.68
CA ARG A 140 -2.58 11.42 8.03
C ARG A 140 -1.33 10.98 8.78
N ALA A 141 -1.05 9.67 8.81
CA ALA A 141 0.14 9.14 9.46
C ALA A 141 1.44 9.69 8.86
N GLN A 142 1.50 9.97 7.56
CA GLN A 142 2.66 10.62 6.94
C GLN A 142 2.77 12.11 7.31
N ALA A 143 1.65 12.84 7.38
CA ALA A 143 1.63 14.24 7.78
C ALA A 143 1.90 14.45 9.28
N GLU A 144 1.49 13.50 10.12
CA GLU A 144 1.67 13.50 11.58
C GLU A 144 3.01 12.90 12.01
N ARG A 145 3.85 12.41 11.08
CA ARG A 145 5.22 12.01 11.39
C ARG A 145 6.01 13.24 11.84
N VAL A 146 6.09 13.40 13.16
CA VAL A 146 6.94 14.39 13.82
C VAL A 146 8.39 14.15 13.37
N ASP A 147 9.09 15.21 13.00
CA ASP A 147 10.52 15.14 12.70
C ASP A 147 11.23 14.58 13.95
N PRO A 148 12.00 13.49 13.85
CA PRO A 148 12.76 12.95 14.98
C PRO A 148 13.58 14.01 15.72
N MET A 149 14.06 15.04 15.01
CA MET A 149 14.79 16.16 15.60
C MET A 149 13.87 17.09 16.42
N GLU A 150 12.67 17.39 15.94
CA GLU A 150 11.68 18.19 16.68
C GLU A 150 11.23 17.47 17.96
N GLU A 151 11.02 16.15 17.89
CA GLU A 151 10.64 15.34 19.05
C GLU A 151 11.76 15.31 20.10
N LEU A 152 13.00 15.12 19.66
CA LEU A 152 14.18 15.13 20.54
C LEU A 152 14.35 16.50 21.20
N MET A 153 14.20 17.58 20.45
CA MET A 153 14.25 18.95 20.97
C MET A 153 13.14 19.23 21.99
N ARG A 154 11.92 18.74 21.74
CA ARG A 154 10.81 18.82 22.70
C ARG A 154 11.13 18.08 24.00
N GLN A 155 11.65 16.86 23.92
CA GLN A 155 12.04 16.06 25.08
C GLN A 155 13.17 16.72 25.88
N PHE A 156 14.18 17.28 25.21
CA PHE A 156 15.23 18.04 25.88
C PHE A 156 14.69 19.28 26.58
N LYS A 157 13.75 20.00 25.95
CA LYS A 157 13.10 21.16 26.53
C LYS A 157 12.30 20.79 27.78
N GLU A 158 11.48 19.74 27.70
CA GLU A 158 10.75 19.22 28.85
C GLU A 158 11.70 18.80 29.97
N ALA A 159 12.70 17.96 29.68
CA ALA A 159 13.69 17.52 30.67
C ALA A 159 14.42 18.68 31.36
N ARG A 160 14.67 19.77 30.63
CA ARG A 160 15.27 20.99 31.20
C ARG A 160 14.31 21.70 32.15
N THR A 161 13.03 21.80 31.81
CA THR A 161 12.01 22.33 32.72
C THR A 161 11.94 21.53 34.02
N TRP A 162 11.99 20.20 33.93
CA TRP A 162 12.05 19.32 35.11
C TRP A 162 13.27 19.58 36.00
N LEU A 163 14.43 19.89 35.40
CA LEU A 163 15.65 20.20 36.13
C LEU A 163 15.58 21.57 36.82
N ASP A 164 14.98 22.57 36.15
CA ASP A 164 14.81 23.92 36.69
C ASP A 164 13.83 23.95 37.88
N ASP A 165 12.87 23.01 37.93
CA ASP A 165 11.90 22.86 39.03
C ASP A 165 12.46 22.12 40.26
N ILE A 166 13.72 21.64 40.22
CA ILE A 166 14.35 21.00 41.38
C ILE A 166 14.69 22.09 42.41
N PRO A 167 14.08 22.08 43.62
CA PRO A 167 14.40 23.06 44.64
C PRO A 167 15.87 22.95 45.02
N ALA A 168 16.54 24.10 45.16
CA ALA A 168 17.93 24.16 45.58
C ALA A 168 18.12 23.41 46.91
N PRO A 169 19.25 22.69 47.10
CA PRO A 169 19.49 21.96 48.32
C PRO A 169 19.42 22.90 49.52
N ILE A 170 18.66 22.48 50.54
CA ILE A 170 18.53 23.22 51.79
C ILE A 170 19.92 23.33 52.41
N SER A 171 20.45 24.55 52.47
CA SER A 171 21.71 24.83 53.15
C SER A 171 21.52 24.63 54.65
N ASN A 172 22.18 23.63 55.21
CA ASN A 172 22.27 23.49 56.67
C ASN A 172 23.02 24.70 57.24
N GLN A 173 22.29 25.61 57.88
CA GLN A 173 22.87 26.51 58.86
C GLN A 173 23.19 25.70 60.12
N THR A 174 24.39 25.14 60.18
CA THR A 174 24.98 24.65 61.43
C THR A 174 26.31 25.35 61.66
N GLU A 175 26.27 26.68 61.76
CA GLU A 175 27.31 27.44 62.47
C GLU A 175 26.64 28.46 63.38
N ALA A 176 27.20 28.59 64.59
CA ALA A 176 26.89 29.55 65.66
C ALA A 176 25.80 29.17 66.68
N LEU A 177 26.15 28.28 67.61
CA LEU A 177 26.05 28.57 69.05
C LEU A 177 27.27 27.98 69.76
N ALA A 178 28.39 28.70 69.66
CA ALA A 178 29.36 28.74 70.74
C ALA A 178 28.84 29.75 71.76
N GLN A 179 28.41 29.26 72.93
CA GLN A 179 28.46 29.93 74.23
C GLN A 179 28.17 28.89 75.32
#